data_AF-A0A9E1IXF7-F1
#
_entry.id   AF-A0A9E1IXF7-F1
#
_cell.length_a   1.000
_cell.length_b   1.000
_cell.length_c   1.000
_cell.angle_alpha   90.00
_cell.angle_beta   90.00
_cell.angle_gamma   90.00
#
_symmetry.space_group_name_H-M   'P 1'
#
loop_
_entity.id
_entity.type
_entity.pdbx_description
1 polymer ?
#
loop_
_entity_poly.entity_id
_entity_poly.type
_entity_poly.pdbx_seq_one_letter_code
_entity_poly.pdbx_strand_id
1 'polypeptide(L)'
;MILGLEDIPGGTPIASFIIWLVLSGLFYLVCFVAVLNVLDDLTRNSLLKIPAMLGAAIPSAGLMAVFQYKPFVLGTLILITNFYRVREKIKNTPEKWGDLKLNPALFYFSSYAYIFLLVALAIYFPTLDFSQ
;
A
#
# COMPACT_ATOMS: atom_id res chain seq x y z
N MET A 1 34.80 -6.65 -25.35
CA MET A 1 33.77 -5.60 -25.29
C MET A 1 32.50 -6.28 -24.81
N ILE A 2 32.14 -6.09 -23.55
CA ILE A 2 30.88 -6.62 -22.99
C ILE A 2 29.79 -5.70 -23.52
N LEU A 3 28.78 -6.22 -24.22
CA LEU A 3 27.65 -5.40 -24.69
C LEU A 3 27.04 -4.66 -23.49
N GLY A 4 26.95 -3.34 -23.57
CA GLY A 4 26.18 -2.56 -22.64
C GLY A 4 24.69 -2.89 -22.79
N LEU A 5 23.91 -2.73 -21.73
CA LEU A 5 22.46 -2.93 -21.81
C LEU A 5 21.78 -1.95 -22.80
N GLU A 6 22.46 -0.83 -23.06
CA GLU A 6 22.14 0.17 -24.09
C GLU A 6 22.38 -0.30 -25.53
N ASP A 7 23.22 -1.32 -25.75
CA ASP A 7 23.52 -1.90 -27.07
C ASP A 7 22.47 -2.94 -27.51
N ILE A 8 21.58 -3.35 -26.59
CA ILE A 8 20.48 -4.29 -26.86
C ILE A 8 19.23 -3.49 -27.24
N PRO A 9 18.61 -3.72 -28.42
CA PRO A 9 17.36 -3.08 -28.78
C PRO A 9 16.29 -3.35 -27.70
N GLY A 10 15.89 -2.31 -26.98
CA GLY A 10 14.92 -2.41 -25.88
C GLY A 10 15.49 -2.85 -24.52
N GLY A 11 16.81 -3.02 -24.36
CA GLY A 11 17.44 -3.41 -23.10
C GLY A 11 17.21 -2.42 -21.96
N THR A 12 17.41 -1.12 -22.21
CA THR A 12 17.17 -0.05 -21.22
C THR A 12 15.70 0.02 -20.76
N PRO A 13 14.69 0.03 -21.66
CA PRO A 13 13.27 -0.06 -21.27
C PRO A 13 12.93 -1.28 -20.40
N ILE A 14 13.49 -2.46 -20.72
CA ILE A 14 13.24 -3.69 -19.96
C ILE A 14 13.80 -3.57 -18.54
N ALA A 15 15.03 -3.07 -18.38
CA ALA A 15 15.58 -2.85 -17.05
C ALA A 15 14.79 -1.82 -16.24
N SER A 16 14.38 -0.71 -16.85
CA SER A 16 13.51 0.28 -16.18
C SER A 16 12.19 -0.35 -15.72
N PHE A 17 11.59 -1.22 -16.52
CA PHE A 17 10.38 -1.95 -16.13
C PHE A 17 10.63 -2.90 -14.96
N ILE A 18 11.71 -3.68 -14.97
CA ILE A 18 12.06 -4.61 -13.88
C ILE A 18 12.32 -3.84 -12.58
N ILE A 19 13.09 -2.75 -12.64
CA ILE A 19 13.35 -1.88 -11.48
C ILE A 19 12.02 -1.36 -10.92
N TRP A 20 11.16 -0.81 -11.79
CA TRP A 20 9.83 -0.33 -11.39
C TRP A 20 8.98 -1.43 -10.75
N LEU A 21 9.00 -2.64 -11.30
CA LEU A 21 8.25 -3.79 -10.79
C LEU A 21 8.76 -4.23 -9.41
N VAL A 22 10.08 -4.32 -9.23
CA VAL A 22 10.70 -4.70 -7.94
C VAL A 22 10.39 -3.65 -6.87
N LEU A 23 10.56 -2.37 -7.18
CA LEU A 23 10.25 -1.27 -6.28
C LEU A 23 8.76 -1.26 -5.92
N SER A 24 7.88 -1.48 -6.89
CA SER A 24 6.42 -1.56 -6.68
C SER A 24 6.05 -2.74 -5.77
N GLY A 25 6.69 -3.90 -5.97
CA GLY A 25 6.54 -5.06 -5.10
C GLY A 25 7.01 -4.78 -3.67
N LEU A 26 8.16 -4.12 -3.51
CA LEU A 26 8.68 -3.75 -2.20
C LEU A 26 7.75 -2.77 -1.48
N PHE A 27 7.26 -1.75 -2.19
CA PHE A 27 6.28 -0.81 -1.66
C PHE A 27 5.01 -1.53 -1.19
N TYR A 28 4.49 -2.45 -2.02
CA TYR A 28 3.33 -3.25 -1.68
C TYR A 28 3.56 -4.11 -0.41
N LEU A 29 4.72 -4.76 -0.28
CA LEU A 29 5.02 -5.56 0.91
C LEU A 29 5.10 -4.71 2.18
N VAL A 30 5.77 -3.57 2.12
CA VAL A 30 5.99 -2.73 3.31
C VAL A 30 4.76 -1.89 3.62
N CYS A 31 4.31 -1.06 2.69
CA CYS A 31 3.24 -0.09 2.93
C CYS A 31 1.85 -0.72 2.93
N PHE A 32 1.63 -1.82 2.23
CA PHE A 32 0.31 -2.46 2.23
C PHE A 32 0.25 -3.69 3.13
N VAL A 33 1.10 -4.70 2.93
CA VAL A 33 1.02 -5.94 3.71
C VAL A 33 1.42 -5.71 5.16
N ALA A 34 2.60 -5.13 5.41
CA ALA A 34 3.11 -4.97 6.76
C ALA A 34 2.30 -3.93 7.56
N VAL A 35 2.14 -2.70 7.05
CA VAL A 35 1.41 -1.63 7.75
C VAL A 35 -0.01 -2.07 8.10
N LEU A 36 -0.79 -2.59 7.15
CA LEU A 36 -2.17 -2.97 7.45
C LEU A 36 -2.26 -4.16 8.40
N ASN A 37 -1.33 -5.13 8.33
CA ASN A 37 -1.35 -6.27 9.26
C ASN A 37 -0.91 -5.87 10.68
N VAL A 38 0.14 -5.05 10.81
CA VAL A 38 0.61 -4.54 12.10
C VAL A 38 -0.46 -3.66 12.75
N LEU A 39 -1.08 -2.75 11.98
CA LEU A 39 -2.15 -1.90 12.50
C LEU A 39 -3.38 -2.71 12.87
N ASP A 40 -3.75 -3.73 12.08
CA ASP A 40 -4.83 -4.64 12.45
C ASP A 40 -4.54 -5.40 13.75
N ASP A 41 -3.30 -5.85 13.96
CA ASP A 41 -2.90 -6.56 15.17
C ASP A 41 -2.89 -5.65 16.41
N LEU A 42 -2.44 -4.40 16.24
CA LEU A 42 -2.36 -3.41 17.31
C LEU A 42 -3.75 -2.90 17.71
N THR A 43 -4.61 -2.60 16.74
CA THR A 43 -5.90 -1.94 16.97
C THR A 43 -7.07 -2.92 17.07
N ARG A 44 -6.92 -4.16 16.59
CA ARG A 44 -7.91 -5.25 16.64
C ARG A 44 -9.30 -4.80 16.17
N ASN A 45 -10.27 -4.74 17.08
CA ASN A 45 -11.66 -4.33 16.81
C ASN A 45 -11.99 -2.93 17.39
N SER A 46 -10.97 -2.10 17.64
CA SER A 46 -11.14 -0.76 18.19
C SER A 46 -11.41 0.28 17.11
N LEU A 47 -12.23 1.29 17.43
CA LEU A 47 -12.45 2.47 16.59
C LEU A 47 -11.16 3.26 16.35
N LEU A 48 -10.14 3.12 17.22
CA LEU A 48 -8.81 3.70 17.03
C LEU A 48 -8.10 3.20 15.76
N LYS A 49 -8.60 2.12 15.15
CA LYS A 49 -8.11 1.63 13.85
C LYS A 49 -8.19 2.69 12.76
N ILE A 50 -9.27 3.46 12.72
CA ILE A 50 -9.50 4.46 11.68
C ILE A 50 -8.42 5.54 11.72
N PRO A 51 -8.21 6.29 12.82
CA PRO A 51 -7.17 7.31 12.86
C PRO A 51 -5.76 6.74 12.71
N ALA A 52 -5.48 5.54 13.23
CA ALA A 52 -4.18 4.90 13.08
C ALA A 52 -3.87 4.55 11.62
N MET A 53 -4.85 4.01 10.89
CA MET A 53 -4.73 3.73 9.46
C MET A 53 -4.59 5.03 8.66
N LEU A 54 -5.41 6.05 8.92
CA LEU A 54 -5.29 7.34 8.22
C LEU A 54 -3.92 8.00 8.45
N GLY A 55 -3.41 7.95 9.69
CA GLY A 55 -2.08 8.47 10.02
C GLY A 55 -0.95 7.75 9.30
N ALA A 56 -1.04 6.42 9.17
CA ALA A 56 -0.06 5.64 8.43
C ALA A 56 -0.10 5.86 6.91
N ALA A 57 -1.22 6.32 6.36
CA ALA A 57 -1.33 6.64 4.93
C ALA A 57 -0.42 7.81 4.53
N ILE A 58 -0.16 8.76 5.44
CA ILE A 58 0.68 9.93 5.20
C ILE A 58 2.13 9.55 4.84
N PRO A 59 2.90 8.83 5.68
CA PRO A 59 4.26 8.43 5.33
C PRO A 59 4.29 7.46 4.14
N SER A 60 3.30 6.59 3.99
CA SER A 60 3.20 5.70 2.82
C SER A 60 2.99 6.47 1.51
N ALA A 61 2.14 7.51 1.51
CA ALA A 61 1.96 8.39 0.37
C ALA A 61 3.21 9.24 0.09
N GLY A 62 3.93 9.65 1.14
CA GLY A 62 5.20 10.36 1.02
C GLY A 62 6.25 9.52 0.29
N LEU A 63 6.40 8.26 0.69
CA LEU A 63 7.25 7.30 -0.02
C LEU A 63 6.77 7.11 -1.47
N MET A 64 5.45 7.02 -1.68
CA MET A 64 4.90 6.86 -3.03
C MET A 64 5.28 8.04 -3.95
N ALA A 65 5.25 9.26 -3.41
CA ALA A 65 5.60 10.49 -4.13
C ALA A 65 7.12 10.63 -4.36
N VAL A 66 7.96 10.36 -3.35
CA VAL A 66 9.43 10.46 -3.46
C VAL A 66 9.98 9.53 -4.54
N PHE A 67 9.47 8.30 -4.63
CA PHE A 67 9.90 7.32 -5.61
C PHE A 67 9.14 7.39 -6.94
N GLN A 68 8.29 8.41 -7.13
CA GLN A 68 7.56 8.66 -8.39
C GLN A 68 6.79 7.43 -8.89
N TYR A 69 6.18 6.69 -7.97
CA TYR A 69 5.36 5.54 -8.33
C TYR A 69 4.11 5.98 -9.09
N LYS A 70 3.47 5.05 -9.83
CA LYS A 70 2.18 5.30 -10.47
C LYS A 70 1.03 5.00 -9.51
N PRO A 71 0.43 6.00 -8.83
CA PRO A 71 -0.51 5.78 -7.73
C PRO A 71 -1.77 5.02 -8.17
N PHE A 72 -2.25 5.23 -9.41
CA PHE A 72 -3.44 4.54 -9.91
C PHE A 72 -3.22 3.03 -10.11
N VAL A 73 -2.08 2.63 -10.65
CA VAL A 73 -1.77 1.22 -10.91
C VAL A 73 -1.65 0.47 -9.59
N LEU A 74 -0.83 1.00 -8.68
CA LEU A 74 -0.63 0.41 -7.35
C LEU A 74 -1.90 0.47 -6.50
N GLY A 75 -2.63 1.59 -6.52
CA GLY A 75 -3.89 1.76 -5.80
C GLY A 75 -4.94 0.74 -6.23
N THR A 76 -5.07 0.49 -7.54
CA THR A 76 -6.01 -0.52 -8.06
C THR A 76 -5.63 -1.93 -7.63
N LEU A 77 -4.35 -2.30 -7.72
CA LEU A 77 -3.86 -3.60 -7.26
C LEU A 77 -4.11 -3.80 -5.76
N ILE A 78 -3.77 -2.80 -4.96
CA ILE A 78 -3.99 -2.77 -3.51
C ILE A 78 -5.49 -2.89 -3.18
N LEU A 79 -6.36 -2.22 -3.92
CA LEU A 79 -7.81 -2.24 -3.72
C LEU A 79 -8.38 -3.65 -3.92
N ILE A 80 -7.98 -4.33 -4.99
CA ILE A 80 -8.40 -5.71 -5.29
C ILE A 80 -7.86 -6.66 -4.21
N THR A 81 -6.57 -6.58 -3.88
CA THR A 81 -5.99 -7.52 -2.92
C THR A 81 -6.51 -7.30 -1.50
N ASN A 82 -6.83 -6.05 -1.13
CA ASN A 82 -7.42 -5.73 0.16
C ASN A 82 -8.79 -6.40 0.36
N PHE A 83 -9.60 -6.52 -0.70
CA PHE A 83 -10.87 -7.21 -0.63
C PHE A 83 -10.69 -8.67 -0.17
N TYR A 84 -9.75 -9.40 -0.79
CA TYR A 84 -9.45 -10.78 -0.41
C TYR A 84 -8.85 -10.87 0.99
N ARG A 85 -7.91 -9.98 1.33
CA ARG A 85 -7.26 -9.90 2.65
C ARG A 85 -8.28 -9.75 3.78
N VAL A 86 -9.18 -8.77 3.67
CA VAL A 86 -10.18 -8.50 4.71
C VAL A 86 -11.19 -9.63 4.78
N ARG A 87 -11.64 -10.17 3.64
CA ARG A 87 -12.55 -11.32 3.58
C ARG A 87 -11.97 -12.56 4.26
N GLU A 88 -10.69 -12.85 4.04
CA GLU A 88 -9.99 -13.96 4.68
C GLU A 88 -9.89 -13.77 6.19
N LYS A 89 -9.52 -12.57 6.66
CA LYS A 89 -9.44 -12.27 8.11
C LYS A 89 -10.78 -12.38 8.84
N ILE A 90 -11.89 -12.03 8.18
CA ILE A 90 -13.23 -12.11 8.77
C ILE A 90 -13.72 -13.56 8.82
N LYS A 91 -13.42 -14.37 7.80
CA LYS A 91 -13.80 -15.78 7.74
C LYS A 91 -12.95 -16.65 8.66
N ASN A 92 -11.65 -16.42 8.65
CA ASN A 92 -10.65 -17.14 9.41
C ASN A 92 -10.05 -16.17 10.43
N THR A 93 -10.81 -15.86 11.49
CA THR A 93 -10.30 -15.03 12.58
C THR A 93 -8.99 -15.65 13.08
N PRO A 94 -7.88 -14.89 13.11
CA PRO A 94 -6.61 -15.41 13.59
C PRO A 94 -6.75 -15.95 15.02
N GLU A 95 -6.22 -17.14 15.29
CA GLU A 95 -6.30 -17.78 16.61
C GLU A 95 -5.76 -16.89 17.74
N LYS A 96 -4.76 -16.06 17.42
CA LYS A 96 -4.20 -14.99 18.30
C LYS A 96 -5.20 -13.93 18.77
N TRP A 97 -6.36 -13.82 18.12
CA TRP A 97 -7.42 -12.88 18.48
C TRP A 97 -8.54 -13.56 19.29
N GLY A 98 -8.45 -14.86 19.57
CA GLY A 98 -9.43 -15.60 20.39
C GLY A 98 -10.87 -15.46 19.89
N ASP A 99 -11.83 -15.41 20.82
CA ASP A 99 -13.26 -15.25 20.53
C ASP A 99 -13.69 -13.79 20.21
N LEU A 100 -12.77 -12.94 19.74
CA LEU A 100 -13.11 -11.56 19.36
C LEU A 100 -14.08 -11.55 18.17
N LYS A 101 -15.31 -11.10 18.42
CA LYS A 101 -16.30 -10.85 17.37
C LYS A 101 -15.89 -9.64 16.53
N LEU A 102 -15.20 -9.90 15.42
CA LEU A 102 -14.74 -8.88 14.48
C LEU A 102 -15.92 -8.14 13.85
N ASN A 103 -15.86 -6.81 13.79
CA ASN A 103 -16.80 -6.01 13.03
C ASN A 103 -16.33 -5.89 11.57
N PRO A 104 -17.00 -6.55 10.60
CA PRO A 104 -16.61 -6.52 9.19
C PRO A 104 -16.57 -5.10 8.63
N ALA A 105 -17.57 -4.29 9.00
CA ALA A 105 -17.73 -2.93 8.48
C ALA A 105 -16.54 -2.05 8.90
N LEU A 106 -16.06 -2.21 10.14
CA LEU A 106 -14.92 -1.45 10.65
C LEU A 106 -13.63 -1.78 9.88
N PHE A 107 -13.37 -3.07 9.63
CA PHE A 107 -12.17 -3.50 8.91
C PHE A 107 -12.17 -3.08 7.44
N TYR A 108 -13.32 -3.19 6.76
CA TYR A 108 -13.45 -2.70 5.40
C TYR A 108 -13.30 -1.18 5.35
N PHE A 109 -14.03 -0.45 6.19
CA PHE A 109 -14.01 1.00 6.19
C PHE A 109 -12.61 1.55 6.47
N SER A 110 -11.93 1.07 7.52
CA SER A 110 -10.59 1.56 7.86
C SER A 110 -9.56 1.26 6.76
N SER A 111 -9.60 0.05 6.20
CA SER A 111 -8.65 -0.36 5.17
C SER A 111 -8.89 0.40 3.87
N TYR A 112 -10.14 0.59 3.45
CA TYR A 112 -10.43 1.39 2.26
C TYR A 112 -10.12 2.87 2.47
N ALA A 113 -10.40 3.41 3.66
CA ALA A 113 -10.04 4.78 4.01
C ALA A 113 -8.52 5.01 3.91
N TYR A 114 -7.70 4.05 4.36
CA TYR A 114 -6.25 4.06 4.15
C TYR A 114 -5.90 4.13 2.66
N ILE A 115 -6.47 3.25 1.84
CA ILE A 115 -6.13 3.13 0.41
C ILE A 115 -6.52 4.41 -0.35
N PHE A 116 -7.74 4.92 -0.12
CA PHE A 116 -8.20 6.14 -0.77
C PHE A 116 -7.38 7.35 -0.35
N LEU A 117 -7.08 7.47 0.95
CA LEU A 117 -6.24 8.56 1.43
C LEU A 117 -4.82 8.46 0.88
N LEU A 118 -4.25 7.25 0.83
CA LEU A 118 -2.92 7.01 0.26
C LEU A 118 -2.84 7.45 -1.21
N VAL A 119 -3.82 7.07 -2.03
CA VAL A 119 -3.85 7.47 -3.45
C VAL A 119 -4.07 8.97 -3.58
N ALA A 120 -4.98 9.55 -2.81
CA ALA A 120 -5.25 10.99 -2.83
C ALA A 120 -4.01 11.80 -2.44
N LEU A 121 -3.33 11.43 -1.34
CA LEU A 121 -2.12 12.09 -0.89
C LEU A 121 -0.94 11.86 -1.84
N ALA A 122 -0.81 10.68 -2.44
CA ALA A 122 0.25 10.41 -3.41
C ALA A 122 0.09 11.23 -4.70
N ILE A 123 -1.14 11.61 -5.07
CA ILE A 123 -1.42 12.54 -6.17
C ILE A 123 -1.19 13.98 -5.72
N TYR A 124 -1.53 14.31 -4.47
CA TYR A 124 -1.43 15.66 -3.93
C TYR A 124 0.00 16.09 -3.60
N PHE A 125 0.82 15.24 -2.97
CA PHE A 125 2.19 15.60 -2.56
C PHE A 125 3.09 16.09 -3.69
N PRO A 126 3.07 15.51 -4.91
CA PRO A 126 3.82 16.08 -6.04
C PRO A 126 3.34 17.47 -6.48
N THR A 127 2.11 17.87 -6.14
CA THR A 127 1.58 19.23 -6.43
C THR A 127 1.96 20.26 -5.37
N LEU A 128 2.44 19.80 -4.20
CA LEU A 128 3.04 20.64 -3.19
C LEU A 128 4.47 20.94 -3.61
N ASP A 129 4.64 22.01 -4.37
CA ASP A 129 5.96 22.55 -4.66
C ASP A 129 6.54 23.11 -3.35
N PHE A 130 7.45 22.36 -2.73
CA PHE A 130 8.14 22.77 -1.49
C PHE A 130 9.28 23.77 -1.76
N SER A 131 9.40 24.30 -2.99
CA SER A 131 10.45 25.24 -3.42
C SER A 131 10.08 26.73 -3.24
N GLN A 132 9.10 27.06 -2.39
CA GLN A 132 8.86 28.45 -1.98
C GLN A 132 9.51 28.77 -0.63
#